data_AF-A0A383ASZ1-F1
#
_entry.id   AF-A0A383ASZ1-F1
#
_cell.length_a   1.000
_cell.length_b   1.000
_cell.length_c   1.000
_cell.angle_alpha   90.00
_cell.angle_beta   90.00
_cell.angle_gamma   90.00
#
_symmetry.space_group_name_H-M   'P 1'
#
loop_
_entity.id
_entity.type
_entity.pdbx_description
1 polymer ?
#
loop_
_entity_poly.entity_id
_entity_poly.type
_entity_poly.pdbx_seq_one_letter_code
_entity_poly.pdbx_strand_id
1 'polypeptide(L)' 'MNLVIWDIESSSASTDFGSIIEIGGILVDENFKEKDRFNFRCRLPEGEIPQAMALIVNKTS' A
#
# COMPACT_ATOMS: atom_id res chain seq x y z
N MET A 1 6.62 -22.68 -8.82
CA MET A 1 6.43 -21.26 -9.21
C MET A 1 6.35 -20.38 -7.97
N ASN A 2 6.72 -19.10 -8.03
CA ASN A 2 6.50 -18.15 -6.93
C ASN A 2 5.55 -17.04 -7.38
N LEU A 3 4.63 -16.62 -6.50
CA LEU A 3 3.67 -15.54 -6.72
C LEU A 3 3.87 -14.46 -5.67
N VAL A 4 3.67 -13.20 -6.05
CA VAL A 4 3.68 -12.06 -5.13
C VAL A 4 2.27 -11.50 -5.06
N ILE A 5 1.67 -11.54 -3.87
CA ILE A 5 0.39 -10.90 -3.56
C ILE A 5 0.72 -9.61 -2.83
N TRP A 6 0.22 -8.48 -3.32
CA TRP A 6 0.53 -7.17 -2.77
C TRP A 6 -0.68 -6.25 -2.82
N ASP A 7 -0.65 -5.24 -1.97
CA ASP A 7 -1.67 -4.21 -1.88
C ASP A 7 -1.04 -2.87 -1.46
N ILE A 8 -1.71 -1.76 -1.80
CA ILE A 8 -1.28 -0.41 -1.44
C ILE A 8 -2.39 0.37 -0.76
N GLU A 9 -2.00 1.15 0.24
CA GLU A 9 -2.82 2.22 0.78
C GLU A 9 -2.36 3.53 0.16
N SER A 10 -3.31 4.35 -0.28
CA SER A 10 -3.05 5.58 -1.03
C SER A 10 -3.61 6.83 -0.33
N SER A 11 -3.03 7.99 -0.62
CA SER A 11 -3.50 9.28 -0.12
C SER A 11 -4.78 9.77 -0.81
N SER A 12 -5.19 9.14 -1.92
CA SER A 12 -6.40 9.47 -2.67
C SER A 12 -6.83 8.32 -3.60
N ALA A 13 -8.07 8.36 -4.10
CA ALA A 13 -8.52 7.43 -5.15
C ALA A 13 -8.01 7.78 -6.56
N SER A 14 -7.30 8.90 -6.74
CA SER A 14 -6.70 9.29 -8.02
C SER A 14 -5.44 8.48 -8.28
N THR A 15 -5.41 7.75 -9.39
CA THR A 15 -4.24 6.96 -9.80
C THR A 15 -3.10 7.80 -10.35
N ASP A 16 -3.38 9.04 -10.77
CA ASP A 16 -2.40 9.91 -11.42
C ASP A 16 -1.71 10.85 -10.44
N PHE A 17 -2.41 11.25 -9.37
CA PHE A 17 -1.96 12.32 -8.45
C PHE A 17 -1.90 11.88 -6.99
N GLY A 18 -2.43 10.71 -6.63
CA GLY A 18 -2.32 10.18 -5.28
C GLY A 18 -0.93 9.60 -5.01
N SER A 19 -0.43 9.81 -3.79
CA SER A 19 0.77 9.15 -3.29
C SER A 19 0.44 7.83 -2.61
N ILE A 20 1.34 6.86 -2.71
CA ILE A 20 1.30 5.64 -1.89
C ILE A 20 1.76 6.01 -0.48
N ILE A 21 1.01 5.59 0.53
CA ILE A 21 1.30 5.85 1.95
C ILE A 21 1.67 4.59 2.72
N GLU A 22 1.22 3.41 2.27
CA GLU A 22 1.66 2.11 2.77
C GLU A 22 1.69 1.10 1.61
N ILE A 23 2.65 0.16 1.65
CA ILE A 23 2.71 -0.97 0.73
C ILE A 23 3.01 -2.24 1.50
N GLY A 24 2.20 -3.27 1.25
CA GLY A 24 2.37 -4.61 1.81
C GLY A 24 2.49 -5.65 0.72
N GLY A 25 3.30 -6.68 0.96
CA GLY A 25 3.45 -7.78 0.01
C GLY A 25 3.85 -9.09 0.68
N ILE A 26 3.39 -10.19 0.11
CA ILE A 26 3.66 -11.56 0.54
C ILE A 26 4.13 -12.36 -0.68
N LEU A 27 5.28 -13.01 -0.55
CA LEU A 27 5.77 -14.00 -1.50
C LEU A 27 5.21 -15.36 -1.11
N VAL A 28 4.53 -16.04 -2.04
CA VAL A 28 4.00 -17.41 -1.84
C VAL A 28 4.50 -18.37 -2.91
N ASP A 29 4.48 -19.67 -2.60
CA ASP A 29 4.66 -20.71 -3.62
C ASP A 29 3.35 -21.08 -4.33
N GLU A 30 3.42 -22.08 -5.21
CA GLU A 30 2.28 -22.62 -5.97
C GLU A 30 1.18 -23.26 -5.11
N ASN A 31 1.46 -23.58 -3.84
CA ASN A 31 0.47 -24.06 -2.89
C ASN A 31 -0.04 -22.93 -1.97
N PHE A 32 0.23 -21.67 -2.33
CA PHE A 32 -0.09 -20.48 -1.54
C PHE A 32 0.53 -20.47 -0.14
N LYS A 33 1.68 -21.15 0.03
CA LYS A 33 2.42 -21.10 1.29
C LYS A 33 3.34 -19.89 1.32
N GLU A 34 3.20 -19.07 2.36
CA GLU A 34 4.03 -17.89 2.60
C GLU A 34 5.51 -18.27 2.75
N LYS A 35 6.34 -17.54 2.00
CA LYS A 35 7.81 -17.64 2.00
C LYS A 35 8.45 -16.40 2.60
N ASP A 36 7.88 -15.23 2.34
CA ASP A 36 8.39 -13.95 2.82
C ASP A 36 7.27 -12.90 2.85
N ARG A 37 7.47 -11.85 3.64
CA ARG A 37 6.52 -10.75 3.82
C ARG A 37 7.24 -9.43 4.10
N PHE A 38 6.73 -8.36 3.51
CA PHE A 38 7.11 -7.00 3.87
C PHE A 38 5.88 -6.12 4.12
N ASN A 39 6.07 -5.09 4.92
CA ASN A 39 5.14 -3.97 5.07
C ASN A 39 5.99 -2.71 5.30
N PHE A 40 5.79 -1.69 4.46
CA PHE A 40 6.49 -0.42 4.54
C PHE A 40 5.53 0.75 4.51
N ARG A 41 5.83 1.77 5.32
CA ARG A 41 5.16 3.06 5.30
C ARG A 41 5.96 4.10 4.53
N CYS A 42 5.26 4.91 3.76
CA CYS A 42 5.82 5.99 2.97
C CYS A 42 5.53 7.34 3.62
N ARG A 43 6.38 8.32 3.37
CA ARG A 43 6.14 9.70 3.79
C ARG A 43 5.49 10.46 2.64
N LEU A 44 4.47 11.26 2.95
CA LEU A 44 3.86 12.15 1.97
C LEU A 44 4.89 13.17 1.45
N PRO A 45 4.93 13.43 0.13
CA PRO A 45 5.66 14.55 -0.44
C PRO A 45 5.33 15.87 0.26
N GLU A 46 6.32 16.75 0.36
CA GLU A 46 6.13 18.08 0.94
C GLU A 46 5.11 18.88 0.11
N GLY A 47 4.09 19.42 0.79
CA GLY A 47 3.02 20.20 0.16
C GLY A 47 1.84 19.39 -0.36
N GLU A 48 1.88 18.06 -0.31
CA GLU A 48 0.73 17.23 -0.66
C GLU A 48 -0.33 17.27 0.45
N ILE A 49 -1.59 17.47 0.06
CA ILE A 49 -2.75 17.38 0.95
C ILE A 49 -3.53 16.11 0.59
N PRO A 50 -3.55 15.09 1.47
CA PRO A 50 -4.27 13.85 1.20
C PRO A 50 -5.79 14.06 1.21
N GLN A 51 -6.51 13.20 0.50
CA GLN A 51 -7.97 13.19 0.55
C GLN A 51 -8.42 12.69 1.93
N ALA A 52 -9.19 13.51 2.66
CA ALA A 52 -9.65 13.16 4.00
C ALA A 52 -10.37 11.80 4.07
N MET A 53 -11.19 11.47 3.06
CA MET A 53 -11.87 10.18 3.00
C MET A 53 -10.90 9.00 2.87
N ALA A 54 -9.79 9.16 2.13
CA ALA A 54 -8.79 8.12 2.00
C ALA A 54 -8.11 7.83 3.35
N LEU A 55 -7.79 8.89 4.12
CA LEU A 55 -7.25 8.72 5.47
C LEU A 55 -8.21 7.98 6.42
N ILE A 56 -9.50 8.29 6.34
CA ILE A 56 -10.54 7.65 7.17
C ILE A 56 -10.68 6.16 6.81
N VAL A 57 -10.71 5.82 5.52
CA VAL A 57 -10.84 4.44 5.03
C VAL A 57 -9.62 3.63 5.44
N ASN A 58 -8.42 4.17 5.23
CA ASN A 58 -7.16 3.49 5.49
C ASN A 58 -6.79 3.50 6.98
N LYS A 59 -7.55 4.24 7.82
CA LYS A 59 -7.33 4.39 9.27
C LYS A 59 -5.89 4.80 9.60
N THR A 60 -5.37 5.74 8.83
CA THR A 60 -3.98 6.20 8.92
C THR A 60 -3.93 7.69 9.22
N SER A 61 -2.87 8.12 9.92
CA SER A 61 -2.69 9.47 10.47
C SER A 61 -1.29 9.99 10.23
#